data_AF-T0RSP3-F1
#
_entry.id   AF-T0RSP3-F1
#
_cell.length_a   1.000
_cell.length_b   1.000
_cell.length_c   1.000
_cell.angle_alpha   90.00
_cell.angle_beta   90.00
_cell.angle_gamma   90.00
#
_symmetry.space_group_name_H-M   'P 1'
#
loop_
_entity.id
_entity.type
_entity.pdbx_description
1 polymer ?
#
loop_
_entity_poly.entity_id
_entity_poly.type
_entity_poly.pdbx_seq_one_letter_code
_entity_poly.pdbx_strand_id
1 'polypeptide(L)'
;MVFKRQLKSDTFNFEKYKFKTIKHKAKMLNFIGASDWQIKEKAQSNKKLVIRGQYTDTQGKTIYFLEGHYKRDKELKHFLLTGPDKLKNLKIELAKIEELLNDYL
;
A
#
# COMPACT_ATOMS: atom_id res chain seq x y z
N MET A 1 -4.67 6.10 15.62
CA MET A 1 -5.00 7.42 15.03
C MET A 1 -5.46 7.18 13.59
N VAL A 2 -6.73 7.44 13.26
CA VAL A 2 -7.28 7.22 11.92
C VAL A 2 -7.31 8.56 11.18
N PHE A 3 -6.44 8.73 10.19
CA PHE A 3 -6.43 9.94 9.36
C PHE A 3 -7.50 9.83 8.26
N LYS A 4 -8.61 10.57 8.41
CA LYS A 4 -9.61 10.76 7.34
C LYS A 4 -9.28 12.01 6.55
N ARG A 5 -8.87 11.86 5.29
CA ARG A 5 -8.65 12.98 4.36
C ARG A 5 -9.74 12.95 3.28
N GLN A 6 -10.68 13.89 3.35
CA GLN A 6 -11.66 14.10 2.28
C GLN A 6 -10.93 14.79 1.11
N LEU A 7 -10.77 14.09 -0.01
CA LEU A 7 -10.20 14.67 -1.23
C LEU A 7 -11.26 15.57 -1.86
N LYS A 8 -10.95 16.86 -2.06
CA LYS A 8 -11.81 17.83 -2.75
C LYS A 8 -12.29 17.27 -4.10
N SER A 9 -13.51 17.65 -4.46
CA SER A 9 -14.41 17.13 -5.52
C SER A 9 -13.92 17.21 -6.96
N ASP A 10 -12.62 17.34 -7.23
CA ASP A 10 -12.10 17.08 -8.56
C ASP A 10 -12.29 15.58 -8.86
N THR A 11 -12.65 15.23 -10.09
CA THR A 11 -12.75 13.86 -10.57
C THR A 11 -11.46 13.10 -10.22
N PHE A 12 -11.47 12.40 -9.08
CA PHE A 12 -10.28 11.79 -8.54
C PHE A 12 -9.75 10.76 -9.54
N ASN A 13 -8.62 11.09 -10.14
CA ASN A 13 -7.93 10.27 -11.11
C ASN A 13 -7.05 9.27 -10.38
N PHE A 14 -7.55 8.03 -10.27
CA PHE A 14 -6.88 6.98 -9.51
C PHE A 14 -5.54 6.58 -10.13
N GLU A 15 -5.40 6.62 -11.46
CA GLU A 15 -4.13 6.33 -12.14
C GLU A 15 -3.03 7.32 -11.74
N LYS A 16 -3.32 8.63 -11.79
CA LYS A 16 -2.39 9.67 -11.33
C LYS A 16 -2.07 9.53 -9.84
N TYR A 17 -3.06 9.14 -9.03
CA TYR A 17 -2.86 8.87 -7.61
C TYR A 17 -1.88 7.71 -7.39
N LYS A 18 -2.08 6.55 -8.03
CA LYS A 18 -1.21 5.37 -7.91
C LYS A 18 0.25 5.70 -8.18
N PHE A 19 0.52 6.43 -9.27
CA PHE A 19 1.88 6.84 -9.63
C PHE A 19 2.51 7.76 -8.57
N LYS A 20 1.77 8.77 -8.09
CA LYS A 20 2.25 9.69 -7.04
C LYS A 20 2.51 8.96 -5.73
N THR A 21 1.64 8.03 -5.34
CA THR A 21 1.76 7.27 -4.08
C THR A 21 3.04 6.45 -4.04
N ILE A 22 3.34 5.68 -5.09
CA ILE A 22 4.56 4.88 -5.18
C ILE A 22 5.81 5.78 -5.08
N LYS A 23 5.84 6.88 -5.84
CA LYS A 23 6.98 7.81 -5.83
C LYS A 23 7.15 8.50 -4.46
N HIS A 24 6.06 8.89 -3.80
CA HIS A 24 6.14 9.47 -2.47
C HIS A 24 6.60 8.46 -1.43
N LYS A 25 6.14 7.21 -1.53
CA LYS A 25 6.52 6.13 -0.60
C LYS A 25 8.02 5.90 -0.62
N ALA A 26 8.61 5.74 -1.81
CA ALA A 26 10.06 5.57 -1.95
C ALA A 26 10.84 6.74 -1.31
N LYS A 27 10.38 7.98 -1.53
CA LYS A 27 10.98 9.16 -0.88
C LYS A 27 10.86 9.13 0.64
N MET A 28 9.68 8.79 1.17
CA MET A 28 9.42 8.73 2.60
C MET A 28 10.25 7.63 3.28
N LEU A 29 10.35 6.45 2.65
CA LEU A 29 11.16 5.35 3.15
C LEU A 29 12.65 5.73 3.20
N ASN A 30 13.17 6.34 2.13
CA ASN A 30 14.54 6.87 2.14
C ASN A 30 14.74 7.92 3.24
N PHE A 31 13.75 8.80 3.47
CA PHE A 31 13.83 9.83 4.51
C PHE A 31 13.90 9.26 5.93
N ILE A 32 13.21 8.15 6.21
CA ILE A 32 13.27 7.48 7.52
C ILE A 32 14.45 6.50 7.63
N GLY A 33 15.37 6.51 6.68
CA GLY A 33 16.55 5.65 6.66
C GLY A 33 16.27 4.19 6.26
N ALA A 34 15.10 3.91 5.67
CA ALA A 34 14.85 2.61 5.06
C ALA A 34 15.51 2.55 3.67
N SER A 35 16.17 1.42 3.37
CA SER A 35 16.86 1.17 2.10
C SER A 35 16.27 -0.03 1.36
N ASP A 36 16.75 -0.30 0.15
CA ASP A 36 16.43 -1.51 -0.62
C ASP A 36 14.93 -1.76 -0.82
N TRP A 37 14.15 -0.68 -0.89
CA TRP A 37 12.72 -0.77 -1.12
C TRP A 37 12.45 -1.36 -2.51
N GLN A 38 11.74 -2.48 -2.52
CA GLN A 38 11.43 -3.23 -3.73
C GLN A 38 9.97 -3.67 -3.72
N ILE A 39 9.27 -3.39 -4.82
CA ILE A 39 7.98 -4.03 -5.11
C ILE A 39 8.26 -5.42 -5.68
N LYS A 40 7.75 -6.46 -5.01
CA LYS A 40 7.83 -7.84 -5.49
C LYS A 40 6.62 -8.20 -6.33
N GLU A 41 5.45 -7.70 -5.96
CA GLU A 41 4.20 -8.04 -6.62
C GLU A 41 3.21 -6.88 -6.51
N LYS A 42 2.40 -6.70 -7.56
CA LYS A 42 1.36 -5.68 -7.60
C LYS A 42 0.10 -6.27 -8.23
N ALA A 43 -1.06 -5.94 -7.67
CA ALA A 43 -2.34 -6.15 -8.31
C ALA A 43 -3.12 -4.84 -8.33
N GLN A 44 -3.79 -4.54 -9.44
CA GLN A 44 -4.47 -3.26 -9.61
C GLN A 44 -5.73 -3.36 -10.45
N SER A 45 -6.66 -2.44 -10.20
CA SER A 45 -7.85 -2.15 -10.99
C SER A 45 -8.14 -0.64 -10.98
N ASN A 46 -9.22 -0.20 -11.64
CA ASN A 46 -9.63 1.21 -11.69
C ASN A 46 -9.93 1.83 -10.31
N LYS A 47 -10.13 1.01 -9.27
CA LYS A 47 -10.46 1.47 -7.91
C LYS A 47 -9.53 0.92 -6.84
N LYS A 48 -8.60 0.02 -7.18
CA LYS A 48 -7.77 -0.69 -6.22
C LYS A 48 -6.31 -0.75 -6.65
N LEU A 49 -5.41 -0.59 -5.70
CA LEU A 49 -3.99 -0.85 -5.87
C LEU A 49 -3.53 -1.62 -4.65
N VAL A 50 -2.91 -2.77 -4.86
CA VAL A 50 -2.31 -3.56 -3.80
C VAL A 50 -0.88 -3.88 -4.19
N ILE A 51 0.05 -3.62 -3.27
CA ILE A 51 1.48 -3.75 -3.46
C ILE A 51 2.01 -4.60 -2.34
N ARG A 52 2.75 -5.65 -2.70
CA ARG A 52 3.63 -6.37 -1.78
C ARG A 52 5.05 -6.04 -2.12
N GLY A 53 5.83 -5.79 -1.09
CA GLY A 53 7.24 -5.57 -1.26
C GLY A 53 8.01 -5.82 0.01
N GLN A 54 9.25 -5.38 -0.01
CA GLN A 54 10.13 -5.40 1.13
C GLN A 54 10.98 -4.13 1.15
N TYR A 55 11.51 -3.79 2.32
CA TYR A 55 12.57 -2.80 2.51
C TYR A 55 13.45 -3.23 3.67
N THR A 56 14.65 -2.69 3.76
CA THR A 56 15.55 -2.84 4.90
C THR A 56 15.32 -1.65 5.84
N ASP A 57 15.03 -1.90 7.12
CA ASP A 57 14.88 -0.82 8.10
C ASP A 57 16.23 -0.27 8.58
N THR A 58 16.19 0.73 9.47
CA THR A 58 17.39 1.38 10.01
C THR A 58 18.24 0.45 10.89
N GLN A 59 17.72 -0.71 11.29
CA GLN A 59 18.43 -1.73 12.07
C GLN A 59 19.01 -2.83 11.16
N GLY A 60 18.90 -2.69 9.83
CA GLY A 60 19.36 -3.69 8.87
C GLY A 60 18.42 -4.89 8.72
N LYS A 61 17.21 -4.83 9.30
CA LYS A 61 16.24 -5.92 9.23
C LYS A 61 15.40 -5.80 7.97
N THR A 62 15.19 -6.93 7.28
CA THR A 62 14.23 -6.99 6.17
C THR A 62 12.81 -6.96 6.70
N ILE A 63 12.03 -5.98 6.24
CA ILE A 63 10.61 -5.84 6.54
C ILE A 63 9.82 -6.12 5.27
N TYR A 64 8.91 -7.09 5.33
CA TYR A 64 7.92 -7.31 4.28
C TYR A 64 6.68 -6.47 4.56
N PHE A 65 6.08 -5.94 3.50
CA PHE A 65 4.88 -5.14 3.61
C PHE A 65 3.82 -5.54 2.58
N LEU A 66 2.57 -5.32 2.95
CA LEU A 66 1.41 -5.35 2.08
C LEU A 66 0.68 -4.02 2.25
N GLU A 67 0.62 -3.25 1.18
CA GLU A 67 -0.02 -1.94 1.14
C GLU A 67 -1.19 -1.99 0.17
N GLY A 68 -2.33 -1.48 0.59
CA GLY A 68 -3.53 -1.42 -0.24
C GLY A 68 -4.18 -0.05 -0.23
N HIS A 69 -4.65 0.38 -1.41
CA HIS A 69 -5.40 1.62 -1.62
C HIS A 69 -6.70 1.32 -2.36
N TYR A 70 -7.82 1.82 -1.84
CA TYR A 70 -9.16 1.51 -2.36
C TYR A 70 -10.00 2.78 -2.46
N LYS A 71 -10.66 2.97 -3.60
CA LYS A 71 -11.67 4.01 -3.77
C LYS A 71 -13.07 3.42 -3.61
N ARG A 72 -13.79 3.79 -2.56
CA ARG A 72 -15.19 3.39 -2.30
C ARG A 72 -15.99 4.62 -1.88
N ASP A 73 -17.17 4.82 -2.44
CA ASP A 73 -18.10 5.89 -2.06
C ASP A 73 -17.48 7.31 -2.01
N LYS A 74 -16.61 7.60 -2.99
CA LYS A 74 -15.79 8.84 -3.10
C LYS A 74 -14.68 8.99 -2.04
N GLU A 75 -14.53 8.04 -1.13
CA GLU A 75 -13.44 7.99 -0.18
C GLU A 75 -12.28 7.15 -0.69
N LEU A 76 -11.08 7.53 -0.26
CA LEU A 76 -9.86 6.76 -0.46
C LEU A 76 -9.48 6.12 0.87
N LYS A 77 -9.52 4.80 0.93
CA LYS A 77 -9.08 4.01 2.07
C LYS A 77 -7.67 3.47 1.81
N HIS A 78 -6.87 3.37 2.87
CA HIS A 78 -5.51 2.88 2.82
C HIS A 78 -5.26 1.97 4.02
N PHE A 79 -4.56 0.86 3.78
CA PHE A 79 -4.00 0.03 4.83
C PHE A 79 -2.53 -0.27 4.54
N LEU A 80 -1.79 -0.51 5.62
CA LEU A 80 -0.43 -1.01 5.58
C LEU A 80 -0.31 -2.12 6.63
N LEU A 81 0.08 -3.30 6.18
CA LEU A 81 0.50 -4.40 7.04
C LEU A 81 2.00 -4.57 6.88
N THR A 82 2.72 -4.67 7.99
CA THR A 82 4.15 -4.99 8.02
C THR A 82 4.36 -6.21 8.90
N GLY A 83 5.30 -7.08 8.50
CA GLY A 83 5.61 -8.27 9.29
C GLY A 83 6.84 -8.98 8.75
N PRO A 84 7.67 -9.58 9.63
CA PRO A 84 8.95 -10.13 9.24
C PRO A 84 8.86 -11.38 8.35
N ASP A 85 7.76 -12.15 8.38
CA ASP A 85 7.69 -13.40 7.57
C ASP A 85 6.32 -13.68 6.95
N LYS A 86 5.22 -13.29 7.61
CA LYS A 86 3.84 -13.62 7.17
C LYS A 86 3.50 -13.11 5.77
N LEU A 87 4.17 -12.05 5.31
CA LEU A 87 3.87 -11.40 4.04
C LEU A 87 4.81 -11.84 2.90
N LYS A 88 5.90 -12.55 3.21
CA LYS A 88 6.95 -12.90 2.24
C LYS A 88 6.42 -13.71 1.05
N ASN A 89 5.52 -14.67 1.31
CA ASN A 89 5.00 -15.60 0.31
C ASN A 89 3.53 -15.37 -0.05
N LEU A 90 2.92 -14.29 0.45
CA LEU A 90 1.52 -13.98 0.16
C LEU A 90 1.36 -13.64 -1.32
N LYS A 91 0.59 -14.45 -2.07
CA LYS A 91 0.17 -14.12 -3.44
C LYS A 91 -0.95 -13.08 -3.38
N ILE A 92 -0.84 -12.04 -4.20
CA ILE A 92 -1.80 -10.94 -4.22
C ILE A 92 -2.89 -11.28 -5.25
N GLU A 93 -3.96 -11.94 -4.79
CA GLU A 93 -5.19 -12.10 -5.57
C GLU A 93 -6.23 -11.06 -5.12
N LEU A 94 -6.68 -10.20 -6.06
CA LEU A 94 -7.61 -9.10 -5.74
C LEU A 94 -8.89 -9.55 -5.02
N ALA A 95 -9.38 -10.76 -5.29
CA ALA A 95 -10.55 -11.36 -4.63
C ALA A 95 -10.27 -11.70 -3.16
N LYS A 96 -9.15 -12.39 -2.86
CA LYS A 96 -8.75 -12.74 -1.48
C LYS A 96 -8.41 -11.52 -0.62
N ILE A 97 -7.99 -10.43 -1.26
CA ILE A 97 -7.69 -9.19 -0.55
C ILE A 97 -8.97 -8.49 -0.08
N GLU A 98 -10.11 -8.70 -0.73
CA GLU A 98 -11.40 -8.23 -0.19
C GLU A 98 -11.77 -8.93 1.11
N GLU A 99 -11.52 -10.24 1.22
CA GLU A 99 -11.74 -11.01 2.45
C GLU A 99 -10.83 -10.52 3.58
N LEU A 100 -9.52 -10.40 3.29
CA LEU A 100 -8.52 -9.85 4.22
C LEU A 100 -8.79 -8.42 4.65
N LEU A 101 -9.66 -7.68 3.95
CA LEU A 101 -10.03 -6.30 4.26
C LEU A 101 -11.32 -6.18 5.03
N ASN A 102 -12.26 -7.11 4.84
CA ASN A 102 -13.51 -7.14 5.59
C ASN A 102 -13.25 -7.35 7.08
N ASP A 103 -12.17 -8.05 7.46
CA ASP A 103 -11.78 -8.22 8.86
C ASP A 103 -11.23 -6.93 9.51
N TYR A 104 -10.91 -5.90 8.72
CA TYR A 104 -10.30 -4.63 9.20
C TYR A 104 -11.16 -3.38 8.91
N LEU A 105 -12.35 -3.54 8.32
CA LEU A 105 -13.29 -2.48 7.94
C LEU A 105 -14.54 -2.49 8.81
#